data_AF-A0AAE8NEN2-F1
#
_entry.id   AF-A0AAE8NEN2-F1
#
_cell.length_a   1.000
_cell.length_b   1.000
_cell.length_c   1.000
_cell.angle_alpha   90.00
_cell.angle_beta   90.00
_cell.angle_gamma   90.00
#
_symmetry.space_group_name_H-M   'P 1'
#
loop_
_entity.id
_entity.type
_entity.pdbx_description
1 polymer ?
#
loop_
_entity_poly.entity_id
_entity_poly.type
_entity_poly.pdbx_seq_one_letter_code
_entity_poly.pdbx_strand_id
1 'polypeptide(L)'
;MRNYVLLSEVRQNVWRRVLSLAVALGVSMVWSDVARADDWGCQVRLCLSNPGGPEQYAECVPPIERLWAALRDGDPVPACDLATTGTLNGAANNNAQSGHYPATPAVHLLQQVIRPSEGNR
;
A
#
# COMPACT_ATOMS: atom_id res chain seq x y z
N MET A 1 -52.27 -6.04 33.40
CA MET A 1 -52.06 -6.17 31.94
C MET A 1 -51.01 -5.20 31.36
N ARG A 2 -50.84 -3.97 31.87
CA ARG A 2 -49.81 -3.03 31.38
C ARG A 2 -48.34 -3.46 31.60
N ASN A 3 -48.05 -4.24 32.64
CA ASN A 3 -46.68 -4.62 32.98
C ASN A 3 -46.09 -5.69 32.05
N TYR A 4 -46.90 -6.58 31.48
CA TYR A 4 -46.39 -7.61 30.57
C TYR A 4 -46.01 -7.05 29.19
N VAL A 5 -46.74 -6.04 28.71
CA VAL A 5 -46.48 -5.37 27.42
C VAL A 5 -45.18 -4.59 27.46
N LEU A 6 -44.93 -3.87 28.56
CA LEU A 6 -43.70 -3.11 28.75
C LEU A 6 -42.47 -4.03 28.84
N LEU A 7 -42.60 -5.18 29.52
CA LEU A 7 -41.52 -6.18 29.61
C LEU A 7 -41.25 -6.85 28.26
N SER A 8 -42.28 -7.11 27.44
CA SER A 8 -42.08 -7.68 26.10
C SER A 8 -41.46 -6.70 25.12
N GLU A 9 -41.86 -5.42 25.17
CA GLU A 9 -41.32 -4.34 24.33
C GLU A 9 -39.85 -4.06 24.65
N VAL A 10 -39.50 -3.96 25.93
CA VAL A 10 -38.10 -3.79 26.37
C VAL A 10 -37.27 -4.99 25.95
N ARG A 11 -37.79 -6.21 26.13
CA ARG A 11 -37.09 -7.45 25.71
C ARG A 11 -36.86 -7.50 24.20
N GLN A 12 -37.83 -7.10 23.39
CA GLN A 12 -37.71 -7.05 21.93
C GLN A 12 -36.71 -5.99 21.47
N ASN A 13 -36.70 -4.82 22.10
CA ASN A 13 -35.76 -3.74 21.79
C ASN A 13 -34.32 -4.12 22.15
N VAL A 14 -34.11 -4.71 23.33
CA VAL A 14 -32.81 -5.23 23.74
C VAL A 14 -32.34 -6.31 22.76
N TRP A 15 -33.22 -7.25 22.40
CA TRP A 15 -32.87 -8.34 21.50
C TRP A 15 -32.52 -7.86 20.09
N ARG A 16 -33.27 -6.89 19.53
CA ARG A 16 -32.92 -6.23 18.26
C ARG A 16 -31.55 -5.56 18.32
N ARG A 17 -31.22 -4.85 19.41
CA ARG A 17 -29.92 -4.16 19.54
C ARG A 17 -28.77 -5.15 19.64
N VAL A 18 -28.93 -6.24 20.41
CA VAL A 18 -27.94 -7.31 20.50
C VAL A 18 -27.73 -7.98 19.14
N LEU A 19 -28.79 -8.28 18.41
CA LEU A 19 -28.70 -8.84 17.06
C LEU A 19 -28.00 -7.89 16.09
N SER A 20 -28.34 -6.59 16.10
CA SER A 20 -27.66 -5.60 15.26
C SER A 20 -26.16 -5.48 15.57
N LEU A 21 -25.78 -5.49 16.84
CA LEU A 21 -24.37 -5.45 17.25
C LEU A 21 -23.63 -6.73 16.85
N ALA A 22 -24.24 -7.90 17.04
CA ALA A 22 -23.66 -9.18 16.65
C ALA A 22 -23.46 -9.28 15.13
N VAL A 23 -24.44 -8.81 14.34
CA VAL A 23 -24.30 -8.72 12.88
C VAL A 23 -23.17 -7.77 12.52
N ALA A 24 -23.14 -6.54 13.06
CA ALA A 24 -22.10 -5.55 12.77
C ALA A 24 -20.68 -6.07 13.07
N LEU A 25 -20.49 -6.76 14.19
CA LEU A 25 -19.22 -7.38 14.56
C LEU A 25 -18.88 -8.63 13.72
N GLY A 26 -19.87 -9.33 13.18
CA GLY A 26 -19.66 -10.44 12.25
C GLY A 26 -19.24 -9.97 10.85
N VAL A 27 -19.78 -8.86 10.36
CA VAL A 27 -19.45 -8.35 9.01
C VAL A 27 -18.00 -7.83 8.94
N SER A 28 -17.43 -7.33 10.03
CA SER A 28 -16.05 -6.82 10.06
C SER A 28 -14.99 -7.91 9.92
N MET A 29 -15.30 -9.18 10.23
CA MET A 29 -14.37 -10.31 10.07
C MET A 29 -14.29 -10.81 8.63
N VAL A 30 -15.29 -10.52 7.79
CA VAL A 30 -15.34 -10.92 6.38
C VAL A 30 -14.49 -10.01 5.49
N TRP A 31 -14.10 -8.83 5.97
CA TRP A 31 -13.24 -7.87 5.26
C TRP A 31 -11.78 -7.96 5.70
N SER A 32 -11.25 -9.17 5.84
CA SER A 32 -9.80 -9.37 5.78
C SER A 32 -9.47 -9.74 4.34
N ASP A 33 -9.49 -8.74 3.44
CA ASP A 33 -8.72 -8.88 2.21
C ASP A 33 -7.26 -8.89 2.66
N VAL A 34 -6.70 -10.09 2.80
CA VAL A 34 -5.28 -10.27 3.08
C VAL A 34 -4.58 -9.83 1.81
N ALA A 35 -4.35 -8.53 1.68
CA ALA A 35 -3.35 -7.97 0.79
C ALA A 35 -2.01 -8.53 1.25
N ARG A 36 -1.68 -9.75 0.82
CA ARG A 36 -0.33 -10.26 0.81
C ARG A 36 0.39 -9.34 -0.17
N ALA A 37 1.01 -8.27 0.32
CA ALA A 37 2.01 -7.56 -0.47
C ALA A 37 3.08 -8.61 -0.78
N ASP A 38 3.06 -9.16 -1.98
CA ASP A 38 4.07 -10.11 -2.37
C ASP A 38 5.35 -9.34 -2.66
N ASP A 39 6.40 -9.64 -1.89
CA ASP A 39 7.67 -8.90 -1.93
C ASP A 39 8.35 -8.95 -3.31
N TRP A 40 7.83 -9.76 -4.25
CA TRP A 40 8.36 -9.91 -5.59
C TRP A 40 8.37 -8.59 -6.36
N GLY A 41 7.35 -7.73 -6.21
CA GLY A 41 7.29 -6.46 -6.95
C GLY A 41 8.35 -5.48 -6.43
N CYS A 42 8.63 -5.56 -5.12
CA CYS A 42 9.68 -4.80 -4.49
C CYS A 42 11.07 -5.31 -4.88
N GLN A 43 11.23 -6.63 -4.99
CA GLN A 43 12.45 -7.24 -5.50
C GLN A 43 12.71 -6.85 -6.96
N VAL A 44 11.68 -6.88 -7.82
CA VAL A 44 11.76 -6.43 -9.22
C VAL A 44 12.21 -4.98 -9.31
N ARG A 45 11.59 -4.06 -8.55
CA ARG A 45 12.00 -2.63 -8.55
C ARG A 45 13.43 -2.44 -8.08
N LEU A 46 13.86 -3.18 -7.07
CA LEU A 46 15.24 -3.11 -6.59
C LEU A 46 16.22 -3.61 -7.66
N CYS A 47 15.93 -4.74 -8.29
CA CYS A 47 16.78 -5.33 -9.33
C CYS A 47 16.86 -4.47 -10.59
N LEU A 48 15.75 -3.88 -11.05
CA LEU A 48 15.74 -2.93 -12.18
C LEU A 48 16.57 -1.67 -11.93
N SER A 49 16.80 -1.33 -10.67
CA SER A 49 17.62 -0.16 -10.29
C SER A 49 19.12 -0.43 -10.38
N ASN A 50 19.55 -1.67 -10.67
CA ASN A 50 20.96 -2.00 -10.81
C ASN A 50 21.55 -1.45 -12.13
N PRO A 51 22.54 -0.55 -12.09
CA PRO A 51 23.13 0.04 -13.30
C PRO A 51 23.86 -0.98 -14.20
N GLY A 52 24.31 -2.12 -13.67
CA GLY A 52 24.93 -3.18 -14.48
C GLY A 52 23.94 -4.16 -15.10
N GLY A 53 22.63 -3.91 -14.94
CA GLY A 53 21.55 -4.67 -15.55
C GLY A 53 20.73 -5.46 -14.52
N PRO A 54 19.46 -5.76 -14.84
CA PRO A 54 18.53 -6.30 -13.87
C PRO A 54 18.84 -7.73 -13.42
N GLU A 55 19.66 -8.47 -14.17
CA GLU A 55 20.01 -9.89 -13.88
C GLU A 55 21.50 -10.09 -13.55
N GLN A 56 22.26 -9.03 -13.32
CA GLN A 56 23.70 -9.15 -13.02
C GLN A 56 23.96 -10.01 -11.77
N TYR A 57 23.06 -9.92 -10.80
CA TYR A 57 23.14 -10.66 -9.54
C TYR A 57 22.20 -11.87 -9.57
N ALA A 58 22.68 -13.00 -9.05
CA ALA A 58 21.95 -14.27 -9.13
C ALA A 58 20.61 -14.20 -8.40
N GLU A 59 20.51 -13.40 -7.33
CA GLU A 59 19.25 -13.18 -6.59
C GLU A 59 18.20 -12.42 -7.41
N CYS A 60 18.62 -11.70 -8.45
CA CYS A 60 17.74 -10.95 -9.33
C CYS A 60 17.31 -11.71 -10.59
N VAL A 61 17.92 -12.85 -10.92
CA VAL A 61 17.54 -13.64 -12.10
C VAL A 61 16.09 -14.16 -11.99
N PRO A 62 15.68 -14.90 -10.94
CA PRO A 62 14.32 -15.44 -10.85
C PRO A 62 13.19 -14.39 -10.87
N PRO A 63 13.25 -13.27 -10.10
CA PRO A 63 12.17 -12.28 -10.12
C PRO A 63 12.08 -11.53 -11.45
N ILE A 64 13.20 -11.30 -12.14
CA ILE A 64 13.22 -10.59 -13.42
C ILE A 64 12.76 -11.51 -14.58
N GLU A 65 13.14 -12.78 -14.58
CA GLU A 65 12.58 -13.74 -15.54
C GLU A 65 11.06 -13.87 -15.41
N ARG A 66 10.55 -13.90 -14.17
CA ARG A 66 9.10 -13.87 -13.90
C ARG A 66 8.45 -12.57 -14.40
N LEU A 67 9.13 -11.42 -14.27
CA LEU A 67 8.67 -10.16 -14.85
C LEU A 67 8.58 -10.26 -16.38
N TRP A 68 9.59 -10.80 -17.06
CA TRP A 68 9.58 -10.92 -18.52
C TRP A 68 8.47 -11.83 -19.03
N ALA A 69 8.15 -12.90 -18.29
CA ALA A 69 7.02 -13.76 -18.61
C ALA A 69 5.69 -12.99 -18.50
N ALA A 70 5.45 -12.31 -17.37
CA ALA A 70 4.24 -11.52 -17.14
C ALA A 70 4.06 -10.41 -18.22
N LEU A 71 5.12 -9.68 -18.53
CA LEU A 71 5.08 -8.63 -19.56
C LEU A 71 4.79 -9.18 -20.97
N ARG A 72 5.24 -10.41 -21.28
CA ARG A 72 4.90 -11.09 -22.55
C ARG A 72 3.42 -11.43 -22.64
N ASP A 73 2.81 -11.76 -21.51
CA ASP A 73 1.37 -12.06 -21.41
C ASP A 73 0.51 -10.78 -21.37
N GLY A 74 1.15 -9.60 -21.33
CA GLY A 74 0.48 -8.29 -21.31
C GLY A 74 0.12 -7.81 -19.91
N ASP A 75 0.59 -8.51 -18.87
CA ASP A 75 0.41 -8.11 -17.49
C ASP A 75 1.20 -6.82 -17.19
N PRO A 76 0.70 -5.96 -16.28
CA PRO A 76 1.44 -4.79 -15.84
C PRO A 76 2.67 -5.17 -15.01
N VAL A 77 3.63 -4.23 -14.91
CA VAL A 77 4.74 -4.32 -13.96
C VAL A 77 4.15 -4.47 -12.53
N PRO A 78 4.67 -5.39 -11.71
CA PRO A 78 4.12 -5.64 -10.39
C PRO A 78 4.20 -4.43 -9.47
N ALA A 79 3.13 -4.24 -8.70
CA ALA A 79 3.10 -3.23 -7.65
C ALA A 79 4.04 -3.63 -6.51
N CYS A 80 4.55 -2.62 -5.81
CA CYS A 80 5.35 -2.79 -4.61
C CYS A 80 4.84 -1.82 -3.56
N ASP A 81 4.14 -2.35 -2.55
CA ASP A 81 3.60 -1.61 -1.42
C ASP A 81 4.67 -1.37 -0.35
N LEU A 82 5.79 -0.75 -0.76
CA LEU A 82 6.82 -0.24 0.17
C LEU A 82 6.31 0.94 1.03
N ALA A 83 4.99 1.16 1.11
CA ALA A 83 4.36 2.32 1.70
C ALA A 83 3.85 2.11 3.13
N THR A 84 3.98 0.91 3.73
CA THR A 84 3.41 0.66 5.08
C THR A 84 4.45 0.61 6.21
N THR A 85 5.75 0.44 5.93
CA THR A 85 6.84 0.63 6.91
C THR A 85 7.61 1.94 6.69
N GLY A 86 6.96 2.89 6.04
CA GLY A 86 7.20 4.31 6.22
C GLY A 86 5.84 4.93 6.37
N THR A 87 5.40 5.23 7.59
CA THR A 87 4.40 6.27 7.80
C THR A 87 4.97 7.55 7.20
N LEU A 88 4.64 7.74 5.92
CA LEU A 88 4.53 8.90 5.06
C LEU A 88 4.95 8.50 3.64
N ASN A 89 3.94 8.47 2.76
CA ASN A 89 3.98 8.53 1.28
C ASN A 89 3.79 7.20 0.54
N GLY A 90 2.57 7.00 0.03
CA GLY A 90 2.36 6.06 -1.07
C GLY A 90 1.00 5.36 -1.13
N ALA A 91 -0.09 5.94 -0.62
CA ALA A 91 -1.41 5.51 -1.08
C ALA A 91 -1.52 5.85 -2.58
N ALA A 92 -1.46 4.82 -3.42
CA ALA A 92 -1.61 4.95 -4.87
C ALA A 92 -3.06 5.38 -5.19
N ASN A 93 -3.25 6.68 -5.40
CA ASN A 93 -4.45 7.23 -6.04
C ASN A 93 -4.08 7.69 -7.45
N ASN A 94 -4.67 7.05 -8.45
CA ASN A 94 -4.49 7.34 -9.89
C ASN A 94 -5.14 8.67 -10.34
N ASN A 95 -4.98 9.75 -9.59
CA ASN A 95 -5.37 11.07 -10.05
C ASN A 95 -4.20 12.04 -9.89
N ALA A 96 -3.66 12.45 -11.03
CA ALA A 96 -2.67 13.51 -11.16
C ALA A 96 -3.20 14.79 -10.52
N GLN A 97 -2.67 15.15 -9.36
CA GLN A 97 -2.65 16.53 -8.88
C GLN A 97 -1.38 16.70 -8.05
N SER A 98 -0.36 17.30 -8.65
CA SER A 98 0.88 17.67 -7.99
C SER A 98 0.58 18.57 -6.79
N GLY A 99 0.62 17.99 -5.60
CA GLY A 99 0.55 18.71 -4.33
C GLY A 99 1.87 19.41 -4.08
N HIS A 100 1.84 20.73 -4.05
CA HIS A 100 2.94 21.60 -3.69
C HIS A 100 3.31 21.38 -2.22
N TYR A 101 4.34 20.59 -1.93
CA TYR A 101 4.87 20.50 -0.56
C TYR A 101 5.67 21.77 -0.25
N PRO A 102 5.47 22.41 0.91
CA PRO A 102 6.29 23.54 1.31
C PRO A 102 7.72 23.04 1.54
N ALA A 103 8.67 23.56 0.75
CA ALA A 103 10.08 23.29 0.95
C ALA A 103 10.47 23.73 2.37
N THR A 104 10.78 22.78 3.23
CA THR A 104 11.42 23.09 4.50
C THR A 104 12.84 23.59 4.21
N PRO A 105 13.36 24.56 4.98
CA PRO A 105 14.66 25.19 4.71
C PRO A 105 15.84 24.20 4.71
N ALA A 106 15.67 23.00 5.28
CA ALA A 106 16.66 21.93 5.26
C ALA A 106 16.92 21.36 3.85
N VAL A 107 15.91 21.30 2.97
CA VAL A 107 16.07 20.75 1.61
C VAL A 107 16.88 21.69 0.72
N HIS A 108 16.76 23.01 0.94
CA HIS A 108 17.54 24.00 0.19
C HIS A 108 19.03 23.97 0.53
N LEU A 109 19.40 23.60 1.77
CA LEU A 109 20.80 23.45 2.16
C LEU A 109 21.48 22.22 1.53
N LEU A 110 20.74 21.12 1.34
CA LEU A 110 21.29 19.90 0.74
C LEU A 110 21.47 20.02 -0.78
N GLN A 111 20.65 20.81 -1.47
CA GLN A 111 20.83 21.08 -2.91
C GLN A 111 22.07 21.96 -3.20
N GLN A 112 22.58 22.68 -2.20
CA GLN A 112 23.78 23.50 -2.35
C GLN A 112 25.09 22.69 -2.22
N VAL A 113 25.05 21.52 -1.55
CA VAL A 113 26.22 20.65 -1.39
C VAL A 113 26.49 19.83 -2.66
N ILE A 114 25.45 19.55 -3.45
CA ILE A 114 25.60 18.87 -4.74
C ILE A 114 25.81 19.92 -5.83
N ARG A 115 26.90 20.68 -5.75
CA ARG A 115 27.46 21.34 -6.93
C ARG A 115 27.98 20.24 -7.85
N PRO A 116 27.51 20.12 -9.11
CA PRO A 116 28.28 19.37 -10.09
C PRO A 116 29.61 20.12 -10.28
N SER A 117 30.70 19.47 -9.91
CA SER A 117 32.03 19.87 -10.38
C SER A 117 32.04 19.65 -11.89
N GLU A 118 31.83 20.72 -12.67
CA GLU A 118 32.15 20.74 -14.11
C GLU A 118 33.65 20.48 -14.27
N GLY A 119 33.98 19.22 -14.53
CA GLY A 119 35.32 18.79 -14.88
C GLY A 119 35.60 19.07 -16.35
N ASN A 120 36.49 20.03 -16.60
CA ASN A 120 37.10 20.33 -17.89
C ASN A 120 37.82 19.11 -18.50
N ARG A 121 37.33 18.61 -19.64
CA ARG A 121 38.16 18.12 -20.76
C ARG A 121 37.38 18.01 -22.06
#